data_AF-A0A1Q6CG70-F1
#
_entry.id   AF-A0A1Q6CG70-F1
#
_cell.length_a   1.000
_cell.length_b   1.000
_cell.length_c   1.000
_cell.angle_alpha   90.00
_cell.angle_beta   90.00
_cell.angle_gamma   90.00
#
_symmetry.space_group_name_H-M   'P 1'
#
loop_
_entity.id
_entity.type
_entity.pdbx_description
1 polymer ?
#
loop_
_entity_poly.entity_id
_entity_poly.type
_entity_poly.pdbx_seq_one_letter_code
_entity_poly.pdbx_strand_id
1 'polypeptide(L)'
;MKDKQFKAWGVTRSKGKLNFILISGVLSYGLPMFIMMAFVTKPFAEGFLSKAAIIHYIAWPVAGFLFGVIVWYVTEYKYKKALASRTKP
;
A
#
# COMPACT_ATOMS: atom_id res chain seq x y z
N MET A 1 12.53 15.20 2.77
CA MET A 1 12.89 13.90 2.14
C MET A 1 14.39 13.93 1.90
N LYS A 2 15.14 12.87 2.30
CA LYS A 2 16.60 12.81 2.07
C LYS A 2 16.91 12.58 0.58
N ASP A 3 18.12 12.89 0.10
CA ASP A 3 18.46 12.79 -1.33
C ASP A 3 18.29 11.38 -1.92
N LYS A 4 18.75 10.36 -1.18
CA LYS A 4 18.57 8.96 -1.60
C LYS A 4 17.09 8.60 -1.73
N GLN A 5 16.26 9.05 -0.79
CA GLN A 5 14.80 8.83 -0.83
C GLN A 5 14.13 9.61 -1.95
N PHE A 6 14.62 10.82 -2.26
CA PHE A 6 14.12 11.66 -3.35
C PHE A 6 14.39 11.03 -4.71
N LYS A 7 15.62 10.56 -4.96
CA LYS A 7 15.97 9.83 -6.19
C LYS A 7 15.18 8.52 -6.32
N ALA A 8 15.12 7.73 -5.25
CA ALA A 8 14.38 6.47 -5.24
C ALA A 8 12.89 6.69 -5.51
N TRP A 9 12.26 7.68 -4.85
CA TRP A 9 10.86 8.02 -5.11
C TRP A 9 10.65 8.52 -6.54
N GLY A 10 11.60 9.26 -7.12
CA GLY A 10 11.59 9.67 -8.52
C GLY A 10 11.50 8.48 -9.50
N VAL A 11 12.24 7.41 -9.23
CA VAL A 11 12.18 6.16 -10.03
C VAL A 11 10.89 5.39 -9.76
N THR A 12 10.42 5.37 -8.52
CA THR A 12 9.15 4.68 -8.18
C THR A 12 7.94 5.37 -8.82
N ARG A 13 7.90 6.71 -8.81
CA ARG A 13 6.78 7.46 -9.41
C ARG A 13 6.71 7.33 -10.92
N SER A 14 7.85 7.17 -11.60
CA SER A 14 7.89 7.04 -13.07
C SER A 14 7.24 5.74 -13.53
N LYS A 15 7.23 4.71 -12.68
CA LYS A 15 6.51 3.43 -12.93
C LYS A 15 4.99 3.54 -12.79
N GLY A 16 4.47 4.69 -12.34
CA GLY A 16 3.04 4.97 -12.26
C GLY A 16 2.38 4.64 -10.91
N LYS A 17 1.30 5.37 -10.63
CA LYS A 17 0.53 5.31 -9.38
C LYS A 17 -0.10 3.94 -9.12
N LEU A 18 -0.77 3.36 -10.14
CA LEU A 18 -1.44 2.06 -10.01
C LEU A 18 -0.46 0.94 -9.69
N ASN A 19 0.70 0.93 -10.36
CA ASN A 19 1.74 -0.07 -10.13
C ASN A 19 2.27 -0.01 -8.68
N PHE A 20 2.47 1.20 -8.13
CA PHE A 20 2.86 1.36 -6.73
C PHE A 20 1.79 0.86 -5.75
N ILE A 21 0.52 1.20 -5.99
CA ILE A 21 -0.57 0.79 -5.09
C ILE A 21 -0.72 -0.74 -5.09
N LEU A 22 -0.63 -1.38 -6.26
CA LEU A 22 -0.74 -2.84 -6.37
C LEU A 22 0.47 -3.55 -5.75
N ILE A 23 1.70 -3.11 -6.04
CA ILE A 23 2.92 -3.77 -5.52
C ILE A 23 3.17 -3.44 -4.05
N SER A 24 3.21 -2.16 -3.70
CA SER A 24 3.60 -1.71 -2.36
C SER A 24 2.45 -1.67 -1.36
N GLY A 25 1.21 -1.50 -1.81
CA GLY A 25 0.02 -1.56 -0.95
C GLY A 25 -0.54 -2.97 -0.85
N VAL A 26 -1.09 -3.48 -1.95
CA VAL A 26 -1.82 -4.76 -1.95
C VAL A 26 -0.89 -5.96 -1.79
N LEU A 27 0.18 -6.06 -2.58
CA LEU A 27 1.07 -7.23 -2.54
C LEU A 27 2.03 -7.23 -1.34
N SER A 28 2.52 -6.07 -0.91
CA SER A 28 3.49 -6.00 0.20
C SER A 28 2.83 -5.91 1.58
N TYR A 29 1.60 -5.42 1.68
CA TYR A 29 0.90 -5.24 2.97
C TYR A 29 -0.40 -6.04 3.04
N GLY A 30 -1.24 -5.98 2.01
CA GLY A 30 -2.52 -6.70 1.99
C GLY A 30 -2.34 -8.22 2.01
N LEU A 31 -1.46 -8.76 1.17
CA LEU A 31 -1.25 -10.20 1.05
C LEU A 31 -0.62 -10.83 2.30
N PRO A 32 0.46 -10.29 2.92
CA PRO A 32 1.00 -10.85 4.15
C PRO A 32 0.04 -10.75 5.33
N MET A 33 -0.69 -9.63 5.46
CA MET A 33 -1.70 -9.48 6.52
C MET A 33 -2.87 -10.44 6.34
N PHE A 34 -3.31 -10.65 5.10
CA PHE A 34 -4.33 -11.65 4.79
C PHE A 34 -3.89 -13.06 5.20
N ILE A 35 -2.66 -13.45 4.85
CA ILE A 35 -2.08 -14.73 5.25
C ILE A 35 -2.00 -14.83 6.78
N MET A 36 -1.47 -13.83 7.47
CA MET A 36 -1.39 -13.80 8.94
C MET A 36 -2.76 -13.97 9.60
N MET A 37 -3.76 -13.22 9.15
CA MET A 37 -5.10 -13.26 9.74
C MET A 37 -5.83 -14.58 9.47
N ALA A 38 -5.53 -15.25 8.35
CA ALA A 38 -6.02 -16.60 8.07
C ALA A 38 -5.65 -17.59 9.17
N PHE A 39 -4.42 -17.48 9.72
CA PHE A 39 -3.94 -18.36 10.80
C PHE A 39 -4.35 -17.87 12.20
N VAL A 40 -4.36 -16.56 12.44
CA VAL A 40 -4.63 -15.99 13.78
C VAL A 40 -6.12 -16.05 14.13
N THR A 41 -6.99 -15.62 13.21
CA THR A 41 -8.43 -15.47 13.51
C THR A 41 -9.26 -16.69 13.12
N LYS A 42 -8.63 -17.70 12.49
CA LYS A 42 -9.28 -18.88 11.90
C LYS A 42 -10.64 -18.55 11.25
N PRO A 43 -10.73 -17.52 10.38
CA PRO A 43 -12.01 -17.07 9.84
C PRO A 43 -12.65 -18.12 8.90
N PHE A 44 -11.85 -19.13 8.52
CA PHE A 44 -12.23 -20.28 7.71
C PHE A 44 -12.60 -21.51 8.53
N ALA A 45 -12.69 -21.41 9.87
CA ALA A 45 -13.06 -22.53 10.73
C ALA A 45 -14.47 -23.07 10.41
N GLU A 46 -15.38 -22.18 10.01
CA GLU A 46 -16.74 -22.54 9.55
C GLU A 46 -16.82 -22.73 8.01
N GLY A 47 -15.66 -22.84 7.35
CA GLY A 47 -15.54 -22.98 5.90
C GLY A 47 -15.22 -21.70 5.15
N PHE A 48 -14.74 -21.84 3.92
CA PHE A 48 -14.29 -20.74 3.06
C PHE A 48 -15.43 -19.87 2.50
N LEU A 49 -16.68 -20.34 2.60
CA LEU A 49 -17.87 -19.61 2.18
C LEU A 49 -18.60 -18.93 3.36
N SER A 50 -18.04 -18.98 4.56
CA SER A 50 -18.63 -18.31 5.72
C SER A 50 -18.69 -16.80 5.48
N LYS A 51 -19.68 -16.13 6.06
CA LYS A 51 -19.80 -14.67 5.97
C LYS A 51 -18.54 -13.97 6.52
N ALA A 52 -17.94 -14.54 7.56
CA ALA A 52 -16.68 -14.06 8.14
C ALA A 52 -15.51 -14.16 7.15
N ALA A 53 -15.37 -15.29 6.44
CA ALA A 53 -14.38 -15.50 5.40
C ALA A 53 -14.52 -14.50 4.25
N ILE A 54 -15.75 -14.30 3.75
CA ILE A 54 -16.04 -13.35 2.65
C ILE A 54 -15.68 -11.92 3.03
N ILE A 55 -16.04 -11.49 4.25
CA ILE A 55 -15.67 -10.16 4.75
C ILE A 55 -14.15 -10.00 4.80
N HIS A 56 -13.42 -11.03 5.24
CA HIS A 56 -11.95 -10.98 5.29
C HIS A 56 -11.31 -10.92 3.89
N TYR A 57 -11.83 -11.67 2.92
CA TYR A 57 -11.35 -11.63 1.53
C TYR A 57 -11.47 -10.25 0.90
N ILE A 58 -12.45 -9.45 1.30
CA ILE A 58 -12.70 -8.13 0.71
C ILE A 58 -12.03 -7.03 1.55
N ALA A 59 -12.15 -7.10 2.87
CA ALA A 59 -11.66 -6.06 3.78
C ALA A 59 -10.14 -5.88 3.68
N TRP A 60 -9.38 -6.98 3.60
CA TRP A 60 -7.91 -6.91 3.59
C TRP A 60 -7.32 -6.36 2.28
N PRO A 61 -7.77 -6.77 1.09
CA PRO A 61 -7.36 -6.13 -0.16
C PRO A 61 -7.77 -4.67 -0.24
N VAL A 62 -8.98 -4.32 0.22
CA VAL A 62 -9.44 -2.92 0.26
C VAL A 62 -8.58 -2.09 1.20
N ALA A 63 -8.26 -2.61 2.39
CA ALA A 63 -7.35 -1.96 3.33
C ALA A 63 -5.94 -1.78 2.73
N GLY A 64 -5.39 -2.81 2.07
CA GLY A 64 -4.08 -2.74 1.40
C GLY A 64 -4.07 -1.73 0.24
N PHE A 65 -5.16 -1.63 -0.52
CA PHE A 65 -5.33 -0.65 -1.58
C PHE A 65 -5.39 0.78 -1.02
N LEU A 66 -6.25 1.03 -0.02
CA LEU A 66 -6.36 2.33 0.63
C LEU A 66 -5.04 2.76 1.26
N PHE A 67 -4.35 1.84 1.93
CA PHE A 67 -3.02 2.09 2.47
C PHE A 67 -2.03 2.50 1.37
N GLY A 68 -1.96 1.75 0.27
CA GLY A 68 -1.10 2.10 -0.87
C GLY A 68 -1.42 3.49 -1.46
N VAL A 69 -2.71 3.83 -1.55
CA VAL A 69 -3.17 5.16 -2.00
C VAL A 69 -2.69 6.25 -1.03
N ILE A 70 -2.92 6.09 0.26
CA ILE A 70 -2.52 7.06 1.29
C ILE A 70 -1.00 7.27 1.25
N VAL A 71 -0.23 6.19 1.22
CA VAL A 71 1.24 6.25 1.17
C VAL A 71 1.71 6.97 -0.09
N TRP A 72 1.08 6.71 -1.24
CA TRP A 72 1.38 7.43 -2.49
C TRP A 72 1.20 8.93 -2.33
N TYR A 73 0.02 9.37 -1.86
CA TYR A 73 -0.28 10.79 -1.72
C TYR A 73 0.62 11.49 -0.70
N VAL A 74 0.87 10.86 0.45
CA VAL A 74 1.76 11.40 1.49
C VAL A 74 3.20 11.53 0.95
N THR A 75 3.69 10.52 0.23
CA THR A 75 5.06 10.52 -0.28
C THR A 75 5.21 11.48 -1.45
N GLU A 76 4.22 11.57 -2.33
CA GLU A 76 4.18 12.53 -3.44
C GLU A 76 4.10 13.97 -2.93
N TYR A 77 3.32 14.24 -1.88
CA TYR A 77 3.31 15.55 -1.22
C TYR A 77 4.69 15.92 -0.66
N LYS A 78 5.34 15.00 0.06
CA LYS A 78 6.70 15.18 0.57
C LYS A 78 7.72 15.40 -0.54
N TYR A 79 7.57 14.71 -1.67
CA TYR A 79 8.42 14.87 -2.86
C TYR A 79 8.24 16.25 -3.50
N LYS A 80 7.01 16.68 -3.76
CA LYS A 80 6.71 18.01 -4.31
C LYS A 80 7.23 19.14 -3.43
N LYS A 81 7.06 19.01 -2.10
CA LYS A 81 7.62 19.97 -1.14
C LYS A 81 9.15 20.02 -1.20
N ALA A 82 9.81 18.86 -1.29
CA ALA A 82 11.26 18.79 -1.42
C ALA A 82 11.76 19.36 -2.76
N LEU A 83 11.03 19.12 -3.85
CA LEU A 83 11.32 19.69 -5.16
C LEU A 83 11.26 21.21 -5.11
N ALA A 84 10.16 21.78 -4.59
CA ALA A 84 9.99 23.23 -4.47
C ALA A 84 11.08 23.90 -3.61
N SER A 85 11.53 23.25 -2.53
CA SER A 85 12.64 23.79 -1.72
C SER A 85 14.00 23.78 -2.43
N ARG A 86 14.17 22.95 -3.46
CA ARG A 86 15.43 22.79 -4.21
C ARG A 86 15.46 23.64 -5.48
N THR A 87 14.29 24.00 -6.00
CA THR A 87 14.15 24.88 -7.18
C THR A 87 13.92 26.34 -6.81
N LYS A 88 13.85 26.70 -5.52
CA LYS A 88 13.92 28.11 -5.12
C LYS A 88 15.35 28.63 -5.43
N PRO A 89 15.47 29.73 -6.20
CA PRO A 89 16.76 30.33 -6.55
C PRO A 89 17.51 30.86 -5.32
#